data_AF-A0A2N6D4L9-F1
#
_entry.id   AF-A0A2N6D4L9-F1
#
_cell.length_a   1.000
_cell.length_b   1.000
_cell.length_c   1.000
_cell.angle_alpha   90.00
_cell.angle_beta   90.00
_cell.angle_gamma   90.00
#
_symmetry.space_group_name_H-M   'P 1'
#
loop_
_entity.id
_entity.type
_entity.pdbx_description
1 polymer ?
#
loop_
_entity_poly.entity_id
_entity_poly.type
_entity_poly.pdbx_seq_one_letter_code
_entity_poly.pdbx_strand_id
1 'polypeptide(L)'
;MSSMRLLSFLTLLLIGLLTFGCGGGSSSSNVVSDNTVDTPETDDTAETVDTSVYYPENLTVSSPLKAQSAPVAERAIPLTSFSSQLSTIISMLSGSTIASCAFDPELFLQEPGRAPCYGPAMLYQNHPDGSGGDGELPGGDLGIWLETNAGSSEACSASQMNSRMEGIGNKSYAAFTALASMICVNLVNGHGIPSETTNDIVTDMNDMAAAASLDATFTTATITHQTVSSQNEFTYTLDYSYTAADATVYPMYMKVTHRSDSGGDYTGKFQYSFDMDTDAGNCPVVSGVIPQTVAGSVLYARTGTDFAIDARYANFCGNGATGFVSGLVDPSDKYNASTNPDGWGDNFNRFVAGFEESTFLGDYTYSWQAGLGDNNTRVLNIAVTQDSGGTYAGESWFGYGADAASSDNSIGGFICNWAGPGNSHAYADKVQYQSLLQDAATLIFEPVTNNLLYAPAVSCNDEGSFVYDSDADSDLADENAADLLTNNLRDLSDYESAFTAPTPPSNF
;
A
#
# COMPACT_ATOMS: atom_id res chain seq x y z
N MET A 1 57.70 -1.47 31.99
CA MET A 1 58.24 -2.00 33.26
C MET A 1 57.25 -3.02 33.79
N SER A 2 57.70 -4.27 33.99
CA SER A 2 57.25 -5.30 34.96
C SER A 2 55.79 -5.28 35.47
N SER A 3 55.03 -6.38 35.55
CA SER A 3 55.34 -7.82 35.56
C SER A 3 54.05 -8.64 35.82
N MET A 4 53.99 -9.88 35.29
CA MET A 4 53.40 -11.12 35.89
C MET A 4 51.86 -11.23 36.05
N ARG A 5 51.17 -12.39 35.91
CA ARG A 5 51.44 -13.84 35.77
C ARG A 5 50.16 -14.47 35.13
N LEU A 6 50.24 -15.30 34.10
CA LEU A 6 50.41 -16.77 34.12
C LEU A 6 49.25 -17.55 34.77
N LEU A 7 48.45 -18.26 33.95
CA LEU A 7 48.14 -19.69 34.16
C LEU A 7 47.55 -20.32 32.87
N SER A 8 48.28 -21.31 32.36
CA SER A 8 47.90 -22.21 31.27
C SER A 8 46.80 -23.19 31.68
N PHE A 9 45.97 -23.64 30.74
CA PHE A 9 45.84 -25.08 30.47
C PHE A 9 45.53 -25.34 28.99
N LEU A 10 46.31 -26.28 28.47
CA LEU A 10 46.45 -26.85 27.14
C LEU A 10 45.43 -27.99 26.97
N THR A 11 44.81 -28.20 25.80
CA THR A 11 44.77 -29.52 25.12
C THR A 11 44.41 -29.37 23.64
N LEU A 12 45.21 -30.03 22.81
CA LEU A 12 45.25 -30.15 21.35
C LEU A 12 44.38 -31.37 20.91
N LEU A 13 43.94 -31.46 19.64
CA LEU A 13 44.36 -32.50 18.66
C LEU A 13 43.31 -32.86 17.55
N LEU A 14 43.79 -32.79 16.28
CA LEU A 14 43.52 -33.53 15.01
C LEU A 14 42.09 -33.80 14.51
N ILE A 15 41.69 -33.38 13.30
CA ILE A 15 42.00 -33.87 11.91
C ILE A 15 41.42 -35.26 11.57
N GLY A 16 40.61 -35.30 10.49
CA GLY A 16 40.35 -36.51 9.71
C GLY A 16 39.42 -36.30 8.50
N LEU A 17 39.98 -36.07 7.31
CA LEU A 17 39.31 -36.22 5.99
C LEU A 17 39.15 -37.72 5.64
N LEU A 18 38.11 -38.07 4.86
CA LEU A 18 38.16 -38.78 3.55
C LEU A 18 36.91 -39.67 3.24
N THR A 19 36.14 -39.24 2.23
CA THR A 19 35.66 -39.93 0.99
C THR A 19 35.09 -41.37 0.91
N PHE A 20 33.98 -41.43 0.13
CA PHE A 20 33.50 -42.42 -0.89
C PHE A 20 33.07 -43.86 -0.54
N GLY A 21 31.90 -44.28 -1.06
CA GLY A 21 31.58 -45.69 -1.36
C GLY A 21 30.12 -46.01 -1.68
N CYS A 22 29.81 -46.31 -2.95
CA CYS A 22 28.53 -46.80 -3.47
C CYS A 22 28.55 -48.37 -3.50
N GLY A 23 27.41 -49.05 -3.33
CA GLY A 23 27.35 -50.52 -3.45
C GLY A 23 25.93 -51.10 -3.33
N GLY A 24 25.49 -51.81 -4.38
CA GLY A 24 24.12 -52.29 -4.61
C GLY A 24 23.73 -53.62 -3.93
N GLY A 25 22.44 -53.96 -4.07
CA GLY A 25 21.73 -54.92 -3.22
C GLY A 25 21.70 -56.40 -3.63
N SER A 26 20.88 -57.16 -2.90
CA SER A 26 20.21 -58.40 -3.33
C SER A 26 19.22 -58.87 -2.26
N SER A 27 18.13 -59.44 -2.74
CA SER A 27 16.93 -59.95 -2.07
C SER A 27 17.10 -61.29 -1.33
N SER A 28 16.40 -61.47 -0.20
CA SER A 28 15.85 -62.78 0.23
C SER A 28 14.79 -62.62 1.31
N SER A 29 13.61 -63.17 1.07
CA SER A 29 12.46 -63.24 1.98
C SER A 29 12.64 -64.34 3.04
N ASN A 30 12.30 -64.07 4.30
CA ASN A 30 11.63 -65.01 5.20
C ASN A 30 11.06 -64.30 6.44
N VAL A 31 9.80 -64.62 6.72
CA VAL A 31 8.94 -64.05 7.76
C VAL A 31 9.29 -64.63 9.14
N VAL A 32 9.63 -63.78 10.10
CA VAL A 32 9.44 -64.03 11.54
C VAL A 32 9.03 -62.72 12.22
N SER A 33 7.87 -62.77 12.86
CA SER A 33 7.22 -61.74 13.65
C SER A 33 8.00 -61.33 14.90
N ASP A 34 8.23 -60.03 15.12
CA ASP A 34 8.16 -59.43 16.46
C ASP A 34 8.01 -57.89 16.39
N ASN A 35 7.21 -57.35 17.30
CA ASN A 35 6.69 -55.97 17.37
C ASN A 35 7.79 -54.89 17.42
N THR A 36 7.79 -53.94 16.48
CA THR A 36 8.31 -52.59 16.69
C THR A 36 7.48 -51.57 15.90
N VAL A 37 7.28 -50.41 16.52
CA VAL A 37 6.37 -49.33 16.16
C VAL A 37 6.71 -48.74 14.79
N ASP A 38 5.81 -48.90 13.81
CA ASP A 38 5.86 -48.18 12.54
C ASP A 38 5.50 -46.71 12.78
N THR A 39 6.42 -45.83 12.40
CA THR A 39 6.14 -44.43 12.14
C THR A 39 5.42 -44.37 10.80
N PRO A 40 4.31 -43.64 10.64
CA PRO A 40 3.65 -43.55 9.36
C PRO A 40 4.58 -42.80 8.39
N GLU A 41 4.97 -43.45 7.30
CA GLU A 41 5.32 -42.72 6.08
C GLU A 41 4.09 -41.88 5.72
N THR A 42 4.19 -40.57 5.92
CA THR A 42 3.24 -39.62 5.34
C THR A 42 3.53 -39.58 3.85
N ASP A 43 2.64 -40.22 3.09
CA ASP A 43 2.36 -39.97 1.69
C ASP A 43 2.08 -38.46 1.54
N ASP A 44 3.12 -37.69 1.22
CA ASP A 44 3.07 -36.23 1.01
C ASP A 44 2.61 -35.91 -0.42
N THR A 45 1.47 -36.48 -0.79
CA THR A 45 0.66 -36.02 -1.91
C THR A 45 -0.63 -35.39 -1.36
N ALA A 46 -0.48 -34.45 -0.43
CA ALA A 46 -1.51 -33.44 -0.24
C ALA A 46 -1.58 -32.66 -1.56
N GLU A 47 -2.59 -32.95 -2.37
CA GLU A 47 -2.99 -32.11 -3.49
C GLU A 47 -3.12 -30.69 -2.92
N THR A 48 -2.16 -29.81 -3.23
CA THR A 48 -2.22 -28.40 -2.83
C THR A 48 -3.50 -27.87 -3.45
N VAL A 49 -4.52 -27.66 -2.64
CA VAL A 49 -5.78 -27.06 -3.10
C VAL A 49 -5.42 -25.70 -3.66
N ASP A 50 -5.57 -25.55 -4.97
CA ASP A 50 -5.33 -24.29 -5.66
C ASP A 50 -6.36 -23.27 -5.19
N THR A 51 -5.93 -22.39 -4.28
CA THR A 51 -6.82 -21.40 -3.68
C THR A 51 -7.11 -20.25 -4.63
N SER A 52 -6.29 -20.09 -5.68
CA SER A 52 -6.47 -19.10 -6.74
C SER A 52 -7.83 -19.19 -7.45
N VAL A 53 -8.52 -20.32 -7.33
CA VAL A 53 -9.86 -20.52 -7.89
C VAL A 53 -10.91 -19.62 -7.22
N TYR A 54 -10.79 -19.40 -5.91
CA TYR A 54 -11.80 -18.70 -5.10
C TYR A 54 -11.19 -17.62 -4.19
N TYR A 55 -9.90 -17.36 -4.29
CA TYR A 55 -9.20 -16.35 -3.52
C TYR A 55 -8.07 -15.76 -4.38
N PRO A 56 -7.77 -14.45 -4.31
CA PRO A 56 -6.61 -13.89 -4.99
C PRO A 56 -5.30 -14.29 -4.31
N GLU A 57 -4.83 -15.50 -4.59
CA GLU A 57 -3.62 -16.09 -3.99
C GLU A 57 -2.38 -15.25 -4.31
N ASN A 58 -1.51 -15.04 -3.31
CA ASN A 58 -0.29 -14.22 -3.41
C ASN A 58 -0.51 -12.74 -3.74
N LEU A 59 -1.73 -12.21 -3.60
CA LEU A 59 -1.99 -10.78 -3.75
C LEU A 59 -1.95 -10.05 -2.40
N THR A 60 -1.16 -8.98 -2.33
CA THR A 60 -1.32 -7.93 -1.31
C THR A 60 -1.11 -6.56 -1.96
N VAL A 61 -1.67 -5.52 -1.35
CA VAL A 61 -1.43 -4.12 -1.74
C VAL A 61 -0.54 -3.53 -0.66
N SER A 62 0.76 -3.40 -0.95
CA SER A 62 1.74 -2.83 -0.03
C SER A 62 2.82 -2.05 -0.79
N SER A 63 3.56 -1.21 -0.07
CA SER A 63 4.67 -0.49 -0.69
C SER A 63 5.80 -1.45 -1.05
N PRO A 64 6.37 -1.36 -2.27
CA PRO A 64 7.50 -2.21 -2.70
C PRO A 64 8.82 -1.83 -2.00
N LEU A 65 8.87 -0.67 -1.34
CA LEU A 65 10.08 -0.12 -0.73
C LEU A 65 10.16 -0.37 0.79
N LYS A 66 9.18 -1.06 1.36
CA LYS A 66 9.17 -1.35 2.79
C LYS A 66 10.07 -2.56 3.09
N ALA A 67 10.96 -2.42 4.07
CA ALA A 67 11.88 -3.48 4.48
C ALA A 67 11.13 -4.79 4.77
N GLN A 68 11.59 -5.90 4.18
CA GLN A 68 10.87 -7.18 4.19
C GLN A 68 11.09 -8.05 5.46
N SER A 69 11.67 -7.52 6.54
CA SER A 69 12.11 -8.32 7.71
C SER A 69 11.04 -8.54 8.81
N ALA A 70 10.86 -9.81 9.20
CA ALA A 70 9.95 -10.44 10.19
C ALA A 70 10.21 -10.09 11.69
N PRO A 71 9.66 -10.82 12.71
CA PRO A 71 8.29 -11.27 12.99
C PRO A 71 7.57 -10.32 13.99
N VAL A 72 6.23 -10.36 14.00
CA VAL A 72 5.38 -9.47 14.82
C VAL A 72 5.62 -9.69 16.33
N ALA A 73 6.14 -8.66 17.02
CA ALA A 73 6.09 -8.54 18.47
C ALA A 73 5.04 -7.49 18.88
N GLU A 74 4.38 -7.78 20.00
CA GLU A 74 3.13 -7.21 20.52
C GLU A 74 2.88 -5.70 20.32
N ARG A 75 1.68 -5.39 19.78
CA ARG A 75 0.92 -4.13 19.86
C ARG A 75 1.74 -2.82 19.82
N ALA A 76 2.18 -2.51 18.62
CA ALA A 76 2.11 -1.18 18.01
C ALA A 76 2.01 -1.46 16.52
N ILE A 77 0.84 -1.32 15.88
CA ILE A 77 0.58 -1.87 14.52
C ILE A 77 1.58 -1.24 13.53
N PRO A 78 2.66 -1.93 13.12
CA PRO A 78 3.47 -1.47 12.00
C PRO A 78 2.75 -1.98 10.74
N LEU A 79 2.82 -1.25 9.62
CA LEU A 79 2.54 -1.93 8.34
C LEU A 79 3.44 -3.17 8.29
N THR A 80 2.81 -4.32 8.12
CA THR A 80 3.50 -5.57 7.88
C THR A 80 4.06 -5.53 6.46
N SER A 81 5.28 -6.05 6.28
CA SER A 81 5.81 -6.32 4.95
C SER A 81 4.84 -7.21 4.16
N PHE A 82 4.94 -7.17 2.82
CA PHE A 82 4.20 -8.07 1.93
C PHE A 82 4.21 -9.53 2.44
N SER A 83 5.38 -10.04 2.79
CA SER A 83 5.59 -11.40 3.30
C SER A 83 4.79 -11.70 4.57
N SER A 84 4.70 -10.74 5.49
CA SER A 84 3.94 -10.92 6.73
C SER A 84 2.43 -10.86 6.47
N GLN A 85 1.95 -9.98 5.58
CA GLN A 85 0.54 -9.95 5.19
C GLN A 85 0.11 -11.28 4.56
N LEU A 86 0.89 -11.79 3.60
CA LEU A 86 0.63 -13.05 2.94
C LEU A 86 0.64 -14.23 3.93
N SER A 87 1.58 -14.26 4.87
CA SER A 87 1.64 -15.32 5.89
C SER A 87 0.39 -15.41 6.77
N THR A 88 -0.19 -14.27 7.13
CA THR A 88 -1.44 -14.22 7.91
C THR A 88 -2.61 -14.75 7.08
N ILE A 89 -2.73 -14.31 5.83
CA ILE A 89 -3.77 -14.78 4.91
C ILE A 89 -3.70 -16.29 4.73
N ILE A 90 -2.50 -16.84 4.46
CA ILE A 90 -2.29 -18.28 4.33
C ILE A 90 -2.69 -19.01 5.62
N SER A 91 -2.35 -18.45 6.79
CA SER A 91 -2.76 -19.02 8.08
C SER A 91 -4.28 -18.99 8.30
N MET A 92 -5.00 -17.98 7.80
CA MET A 92 -6.45 -17.92 7.88
C MET A 92 -7.10 -18.95 6.94
N LEU A 93 -6.64 -19.04 5.70
CA LEU A 93 -7.17 -19.97 4.70
C LEU A 93 -6.92 -21.46 5.08
N SER A 94 -5.85 -21.73 5.82
CA SER A 94 -5.53 -23.06 6.37
C SER A 94 -6.08 -23.29 7.79
N GLY A 95 -6.79 -22.32 8.36
CA GLY A 95 -7.33 -22.37 9.71
C GLY A 95 -8.34 -23.51 9.90
N SER A 96 -8.29 -24.17 11.06
CA SER A 96 -9.19 -25.28 11.42
C SER A 96 -10.11 -24.96 12.60
N THR A 97 -10.04 -23.73 13.13
CA THR A 97 -10.86 -23.28 14.26
C THR A 97 -11.57 -21.98 13.91
N ILE A 98 -12.75 -21.76 14.49
CA ILE A 98 -13.52 -20.54 14.20
C ILE A 98 -12.78 -19.27 14.65
N ALA A 99 -12.02 -19.34 15.75
CA ALA A 99 -11.24 -18.22 16.27
C ALA A 99 -10.05 -17.84 15.37
N SER A 100 -9.48 -18.78 14.61
CA SER A 100 -8.41 -18.49 13.63
C SER A 100 -8.93 -17.80 12.37
N CYS A 101 -10.24 -17.68 12.19
CA CYS A 101 -10.84 -17.00 11.05
C CYS A 101 -11.03 -15.49 11.27
N ALA A 102 -10.62 -14.93 12.41
CA ALA A 102 -10.83 -13.52 12.70
C ALA A 102 -10.00 -12.59 11.81
N PHE A 103 -10.58 -11.44 11.47
CA PHE A 103 -9.92 -10.32 10.79
C PHE A 103 -9.99 -9.07 11.66
N ASP A 104 -9.31 -7.99 11.24
CA ASP A 104 -9.24 -6.73 11.99
C ASP A 104 -9.90 -5.58 11.20
N PRO A 105 -11.15 -5.19 11.52
CA PRO A 105 -11.81 -4.06 10.89
C PRO A 105 -11.15 -2.70 11.18
N GLU A 106 -10.39 -2.56 12.26
CA GLU A 106 -9.75 -1.28 12.64
C GLU A 106 -8.78 -0.79 11.55
N LEU A 107 -8.20 -1.72 10.79
CA LEU A 107 -7.36 -1.42 9.63
C LEU A 107 -8.10 -0.61 8.55
N PHE A 108 -9.42 -0.71 8.45
CA PHE A 108 -10.21 0.13 7.54
C PHE A 108 -10.24 1.60 7.94
N LEU A 109 -10.05 1.91 9.22
CA LEU A 109 -10.13 3.26 9.78
C LEU A 109 -8.79 4.00 9.70
N GLN A 110 -7.73 3.34 9.26
CA GLN A 110 -6.41 3.94 9.16
C GLN A 110 -6.28 4.81 7.90
N GLU A 111 -5.89 6.06 8.08
CA GLU A 111 -5.71 7.03 7.00
C GLU A 111 -4.27 7.03 6.47
N PRO A 112 -4.06 7.45 5.21
CA PRO A 112 -2.72 7.55 4.65
C PRO A 112 -1.88 8.58 5.42
N GLY A 113 -0.63 8.19 5.72
CA GLY A 113 0.34 9.06 6.35
C GLY A 113 1.01 10.02 5.37
N ARG A 114 1.95 10.80 5.91
CA ARG A 114 2.91 11.62 5.18
C ARG A 114 4.27 11.43 5.82
N ALA A 115 5.30 11.15 5.03
CA ALA A 115 6.65 11.06 5.57
C ALA A 115 7.07 12.45 6.11
N PRO A 116 7.71 12.53 7.29
CA PRO A 116 8.18 13.79 7.85
C PRO A 116 9.06 14.63 6.92
N CYS A 117 9.84 13.98 6.06
CA CYS A 117 10.67 14.64 5.07
C CYS A 117 9.91 15.19 3.87
N TYR A 118 8.61 14.91 3.70
CA TYR A 118 7.80 15.37 2.57
C TYR A 118 6.79 16.44 2.98
N GLY A 119 6.72 17.49 2.16
CA GLY A 119 5.78 18.59 2.25
C GLY A 119 5.79 19.33 3.59
N PRO A 120 6.96 19.70 4.15
CA PRO A 120 7.00 20.58 5.31
C PRO A 120 6.35 21.94 4.98
N ALA A 121 5.84 22.61 6.01
CA ALA A 121 5.51 24.03 5.89
C ALA A 121 6.83 24.81 5.85
N MET A 122 6.87 25.90 5.08
CA MET A 122 8.12 26.60 4.80
C MET A 122 7.99 28.06 5.19
N LEU A 123 8.80 28.52 6.13
CA LEU A 123 8.92 29.96 6.37
C LEU A 123 9.57 30.62 5.16
N TYR A 124 9.20 31.88 4.92
CA TYR A 124 9.85 32.69 3.91
C TYR A 124 9.87 34.18 4.25
N GLN A 125 10.79 34.89 3.61
CA GLN A 125 10.90 36.35 3.57
C GLN A 125 11.03 36.85 2.14
N ASN A 126 10.38 37.97 1.86
CA ASN A 126 10.40 38.67 0.56
C ASN A 126 10.09 37.78 -0.65
N HIS A 127 8.95 37.06 -0.62
CA HIS A 127 8.57 36.19 -1.74
C HIS A 127 8.54 36.93 -3.09
N PRO A 128 9.23 36.43 -4.14
CA PRO A 128 9.47 37.16 -5.38
C PRO A 128 8.20 37.38 -6.22
N ASP A 129 7.24 36.45 -6.14
CA ASP A 129 5.95 36.54 -6.85
C ASP A 129 4.88 37.35 -6.08
N GLY A 130 5.23 37.87 -4.90
CA GLY A 130 4.34 38.68 -4.07
C GLY A 130 4.65 40.18 -4.14
N SER A 131 3.93 40.97 -3.34
CA SER A 131 4.22 42.41 -3.16
C SER A 131 5.42 42.68 -2.24
N GLY A 132 6.30 41.69 -2.02
CA GLY A 132 7.27 41.66 -0.93
C GLY A 132 6.58 41.44 0.42
N GLY A 133 7.06 40.48 1.21
CA GLY A 133 6.50 40.15 2.51
C GLY A 133 6.98 38.79 3.00
N ASP A 134 6.71 38.53 4.28
CA ASP A 134 7.15 37.34 5.00
C ASP A 134 5.94 36.49 5.36
N GLY A 135 6.14 35.18 5.50
CA GLY A 135 5.04 34.28 5.83
C GLY A 135 5.46 32.82 5.90
N GLU A 136 4.46 31.95 5.80
CA GLU A 136 4.62 30.51 5.77
C GLU A 136 3.87 29.96 4.55
N LEU A 137 4.53 29.09 3.79
CA LEU A 137 3.92 28.32 2.72
C LEU A 137 3.32 27.04 3.30
N PRO A 138 2.08 26.67 2.93
CA PRO A 138 1.44 25.49 3.48
C PRO A 138 2.14 24.21 3.05
N GLY A 139 2.22 23.26 3.97
CA GLY A 139 2.86 21.97 3.71
C GLY A 139 2.12 21.12 2.67
N GLY A 140 2.86 20.30 1.94
CA GLY A 140 2.35 19.32 0.97
C GLY A 140 1.98 19.89 -0.41
N ASP A 141 1.56 21.15 -0.47
CA ASP A 141 1.15 21.81 -1.71
C ASP A 141 2.28 22.07 -2.68
N LEU A 142 3.49 22.27 -2.15
CA LEU A 142 4.69 22.55 -2.93
C LEU A 142 5.47 21.28 -3.29
N GLY A 143 5.12 20.12 -2.72
CA GLY A 143 5.88 18.89 -2.97
C GLY A 143 7.38 19.00 -2.65
N ILE A 144 7.75 19.88 -1.72
CA ILE A 144 9.13 19.96 -1.22
C ILE A 144 9.41 18.71 -0.41
N TRP A 145 10.57 18.09 -0.62
CA TRP A 145 11.01 17.01 0.25
C TRP A 145 12.52 17.03 0.46
N LEU A 146 12.94 16.57 1.63
CA LEU A 146 14.35 16.42 2.00
C LEU A 146 14.95 15.19 1.33
N GLU A 147 16.27 15.07 1.34
CA GLU A 147 16.96 13.90 0.77
C GLU A 147 16.60 12.60 1.52
N THR A 148 16.64 12.63 2.85
CA THR A 148 16.33 11.48 3.72
C THR A 148 15.17 11.78 4.65
N ASN A 149 14.55 10.70 5.14
CA ASN A 149 13.58 10.78 6.22
C ASN A 149 14.25 11.06 7.57
N ALA A 150 13.70 12.02 8.32
CA ALA A 150 14.28 12.51 9.56
C ALA A 150 14.60 11.38 10.54
N GLY A 151 15.85 11.33 11.01
CA GLY A 151 16.31 10.30 11.95
C GLY A 151 16.60 8.93 11.33
N SER A 152 16.59 8.80 10.00
CA SER A 152 16.96 7.57 9.28
C SER A 152 17.82 7.86 8.04
N SER A 153 18.36 6.82 7.42
CA SER A 153 19.00 6.90 6.09
C SER A 153 18.04 6.60 4.93
N GLU A 154 16.77 6.31 5.23
CA GLU A 154 15.76 6.02 4.21
C GLU A 154 15.55 7.25 3.31
N ALA A 155 15.61 7.04 2.00
CA ALA A 155 15.37 8.08 1.02
C ALA A 155 13.95 8.63 1.17
N CYS A 156 13.76 9.95 1.03
CA CYS A 156 12.45 10.51 1.29
C CYS A 156 11.36 10.03 0.31
N SER A 157 11.69 9.79 -0.95
CA SER A 157 10.72 9.21 -1.90
C SER A 157 10.24 7.82 -1.47
N ALA A 158 11.15 7.00 -0.93
CA ALA A 158 10.83 5.68 -0.39
C ALA A 158 9.95 5.78 0.86
N SER A 159 10.34 6.64 1.80
CA SER A 159 9.57 6.87 3.01
C SER A 159 8.18 7.42 2.71
N GLN A 160 8.08 8.35 1.75
CA GLN A 160 6.80 8.93 1.33
C GLN A 160 5.90 7.90 0.65
N MET A 161 6.44 7.05 -0.24
CA MET A 161 5.66 5.93 -0.80
C MET A 161 5.18 4.99 0.33
N ASN A 162 6.07 4.64 1.26
CA ASN A 162 5.75 3.81 2.42
C ASN A 162 4.60 4.40 3.26
N SER A 163 4.66 5.69 3.61
CA SER A 163 3.62 6.38 4.39
C SER A 163 2.32 6.57 3.61
N ARG A 164 2.37 6.88 2.31
CA ARG A 164 1.17 7.04 1.48
C ARG A 164 0.42 5.74 1.26
N MET A 165 1.16 4.65 1.16
CA MET A 165 0.62 3.30 1.07
C MET A 165 0.03 2.78 2.38
N GLU A 166 0.21 3.47 3.52
CA GLU A 166 -0.38 3.04 4.80
C GLU A 166 -1.90 2.91 4.72
N GLY A 167 -2.59 3.98 4.30
CA GLY A 167 -4.04 3.98 4.22
C GLY A 167 -4.55 2.93 3.23
N ILE A 168 -4.14 3.03 1.96
CA ILE A 168 -4.68 2.16 0.92
C ILE A 168 -4.25 0.69 1.11
N GLY A 169 -3.04 0.46 1.62
CA GLY A 169 -2.53 -0.88 1.90
C GLY A 169 -3.23 -1.55 3.08
N ASN A 170 -3.44 -0.83 4.19
CA ASN A 170 -4.17 -1.38 5.34
C ASN A 170 -5.64 -1.65 5.02
N LYS A 171 -6.31 -0.73 4.34
CA LYS A 171 -7.72 -0.92 3.92
C LYS A 171 -7.85 -2.12 2.94
N SER A 172 -6.90 -2.28 2.02
CA SER A 172 -6.85 -3.45 1.13
C SER A 172 -6.54 -4.75 1.88
N TYR A 173 -5.63 -4.72 2.86
CA TYR A 173 -5.29 -5.89 3.65
C TYR A 173 -6.44 -6.31 4.58
N ALA A 174 -7.14 -5.36 5.19
CA ALA A 174 -8.37 -5.59 5.95
C ALA A 174 -9.42 -6.31 5.08
N ALA A 175 -9.50 -5.93 3.80
CA ALA A 175 -10.40 -6.55 2.86
C ALA A 175 -10.05 -7.99 2.51
N PHE A 176 -8.79 -8.23 2.19
CA PHE A 176 -8.31 -9.56 1.83
C PHE A 176 -8.38 -10.53 3.01
N THR A 177 -8.22 -10.04 4.24
CA THR A 177 -8.40 -10.83 5.46
C THR A 177 -9.87 -11.06 5.81
N ALA A 178 -10.77 -10.10 5.59
CA ALA A 178 -12.21 -10.32 5.70
C ALA A 178 -12.73 -11.32 4.65
N LEU A 179 -12.22 -11.29 3.43
CA LEU A 179 -12.49 -12.32 2.41
C LEU A 179 -12.00 -13.70 2.88
N ALA A 180 -10.75 -13.79 3.35
CA ALA A 180 -10.20 -15.04 3.88
C ALA A 180 -10.99 -15.53 5.11
N SER A 181 -11.50 -14.62 5.94
CA SER A 181 -12.38 -14.91 7.08
C SER A 181 -13.66 -15.60 6.64
N MET A 182 -14.36 -15.05 5.65
CA MET A 182 -15.58 -15.65 5.08
C MET A 182 -15.34 -17.07 4.57
N ILE A 183 -14.23 -17.29 3.85
CA ILE A 183 -13.86 -18.63 3.37
C ILE A 183 -13.55 -19.56 4.54
N CYS A 184 -12.75 -19.10 5.50
CA CYS A 184 -12.36 -19.87 6.68
C CYS A 184 -13.56 -20.32 7.50
N VAL A 185 -14.49 -19.42 7.87
CA VAL A 185 -15.67 -19.81 8.67
C VAL A 185 -16.57 -20.79 7.92
N ASN A 186 -16.72 -20.57 6.60
CA ASN A 186 -17.53 -21.42 5.73
C ASN A 186 -16.93 -22.84 5.63
N LEU A 187 -15.61 -22.97 5.60
CA LEU A 187 -14.92 -24.27 5.61
C LEU A 187 -14.95 -24.94 6.99
N VAL A 188 -14.65 -24.19 8.06
CA VAL A 188 -14.61 -24.70 9.44
C VAL A 188 -15.97 -25.26 9.88
N ASN A 189 -17.07 -24.61 9.47
CA ASN A 189 -18.43 -25.05 9.79
C ASN A 189 -19.00 -26.07 8.78
N GLY A 190 -18.17 -26.54 7.83
CA GLY A 190 -18.49 -27.68 6.98
C GLY A 190 -19.43 -27.39 5.81
N HIS A 191 -19.63 -26.12 5.45
CA HIS A 191 -20.42 -25.74 4.27
C HIS A 191 -19.70 -26.08 2.96
N GLY A 192 -18.36 -26.05 2.97
CA GLY A 192 -17.53 -26.23 1.77
C GLY A 192 -17.63 -25.06 0.80
N ILE A 193 -16.75 -25.00 -0.21
CA ILE A 193 -16.80 -23.96 -1.25
C ILE A 193 -18.08 -24.16 -2.10
N PRO A 194 -18.93 -23.13 -2.29
CA PRO A 194 -20.17 -23.30 -3.03
C PRO A 194 -19.91 -23.66 -4.50
N SER A 195 -20.78 -24.51 -5.05
CA SER A 195 -20.78 -24.91 -6.46
C SER A 195 -22.09 -24.48 -7.12
N GLU A 196 -22.06 -23.44 -7.96
CA GLU A 196 -23.25 -22.90 -8.65
C GLU A 196 -24.42 -22.58 -7.69
N THR A 197 -24.09 -22.02 -6.52
CA THR A 197 -25.04 -21.73 -5.43
C THR A 197 -24.54 -20.58 -4.56
N THR A 198 -25.37 -20.16 -3.62
CA THR A 198 -25.02 -19.22 -2.55
C THR A 198 -25.02 -19.94 -1.20
N ASN A 199 -23.95 -19.73 -0.43
CA ASN A 199 -23.92 -19.99 1.01
C ASN A 199 -24.22 -18.68 1.75
N ASP A 200 -25.15 -18.72 2.68
CA ASP A 200 -25.39 -17.66 3.67
C ASP A 200 -24.74 -18.09 4.99
N ILE A 201 -23.79 -17.28 5.45
CA ILE A 201 -22.90 -17.55 6.59
C ILE A 201 -23.01 -16.47 7.67
N VAL A 202 -24.13 -15.74 7.74
CA VAL A 202 -24.33 -14.68 8.75
C VAL A 202 -24.18 -15.22 10.18
N THR A 203 -24.74 -16.38 10.47
CA THR A 203 -24.60 -17.01 11.79
C THR A 203 -23.15 -17.36 12.09
N ASP A 204 -22.43 -17.92 11.12
CA ASP A 204 -21.04 -18.34 11.29
C ASP A 204 -20.09 -17.16 11.51
N MET A 205 -20.32 -16.04 10.81
CA MET A 205 -19.55 -14.81 11.02
C MET A 205 -19.79 -14.20 12.40
N ASN A 206 -21.03 -14.23 12.91
CA ASN A 206 -21.34 -13.76 14.26
C ASN A 206 -20.75 -14.70 15.34
N ASP A 207 -20.74 -16.01 15.10
CA ASP A 207 -20.08 -16.98 15.99
C ASP A 207 -18.56 -16.76 16.00
N MET A 208 -17.95 -16.46 14.85
CA MET A 208 -16.54 -16.06 14.75
C MET A 208 -16.27 -14.78 15.56
N ALA A 209 -17.08 -13.74 15.39
CA ALA A 209 -16.88 -12.50 16.14
C ALA A 209 -16.97 -12.73 17.65
N ALA A 210 -17.94 -13.52 18.11
CA ALA A 210 -18.05 -13.89 19.51
C ALA A 210 -16.82 -14.69 20.01
N ALA A 211 -16.35 -15.67 19.24
CA ALA A 211 -15.18 -16.49 19.59
C ALA A 211 -13.88 -15.69 19.63
N ALA A 212 -13.74 -14.71 18.72
CA ALA A 212 -12.58 -13.84 18.61
C ALA A 212 -12.64 -12.60 19.52
N SER A 213 -13.77 -12.39 20.22
CA SER A 213 -14.04 -11.14 20.94
C SER A 213 -13.95 -9.89 20.05
N LEU A 214 -14.35 -10.02 18.79
CA LEU A 214 -14.46 -8.92 17.85
C LEU A 214 -15.80 -8.22 18.05
N ASP A 215 -15.79 -6.90 18.25
CA ASP A 215 -17.01 -6.09 18.41
C ASP A 215 -17.64 -5.76 17.04
N ALA A 216 -18.10 -6.81 16.37
CA ALA A 216 -18.76 -6.73 15.08
C ALA A 216 -20.09 -7.51 15.10
N THR A 217 -21.10 -6.99 14.42
CA THR A 217 -22.38 -7.67 14.20
C THR A 217 -22.69 -7.73 12.71
N PHE A 218 -22.78 -8.95 12.18
CA PHE A 218 -23.01 -9.19 10.75
C PHE A 218 -24.51 -9.30 10.44
N THR A 219 -24.96 -8.60 9.41
CA THR A 219 -26.35 -8.62 8.91
C THR A 219 -26.45 -9.29 7.54
N THR A 220 -25.39 -9.22 6.74
CA THR A 220 -25.23 -9.95 5.48
C THR A 220 -23.85 -10.60 5.46
N ALA A 221 -23.78 -11.87 5.09
CA ALA A 221 -22.52 -12.56 4.80
C ALA A 221 -22.81 -13.70 3.83
N THR A 222 -22.46 -13.52 2.55
CA THR A 222 -22.76 -14.51 1.51
C THR A 222 -21.55 -14.82 0.64
N ILE A 223 -21.41 -16.09 0.25
CA ILE A 223 -20.46 -16.56 -0.76
C ILE A 223 -21.27 -17.17 -1.89
N THR A 224 -21.23 -16.56 -3.06
CA THR A 224 -21.92 -17.03 -4.26
C THR A 224 -20.91 -17.49 -5.29
N HIS A 225 -21.14 -18.63 -5.91
CA HIS A 225 -20.35 -19.12 -7.04
C HIS A 225 -21.24 -19.28 -8.27
N GLN A 226 -20.75 -18.84 -9.43
CA GLN A 226 -21.33 -19.11 -10.74
C GLN A 226 -20.25 -19.22 -11.81
N THR A 227 -20.52 -19.94 -12.90
CA THR A 227 -19.65 -19.98 -14.07
C THR A 227 -20.02 -18.86 -15.05
N VAL A 228 -19.06 -17.97 -15.36
CA VAL A 228 -19.23 -16.88 -16.34
C VAL A 228 -18.19 -17.02 -17.43
N SER A 229 -18.61 -17.19 -18.69
CA SER A 229 -17.70 -17.28 -19.84
C SER A 229 -16.56 -18.30 -19.65
N SER A 230 -16.88 -19.48 -19.09
CA SER A 230 -15.94 -20.57 -18.72
C SER A 230 -14.95 -20.29 -17.59
N GLN A 231 -15.10 -19.18 -16.87
CA GLN A 231 -14.35 -18.85 -15.65
C GLN A 231 -15.23 -19.10 -14.42
N ASN A 232 -14.60 -19.47 -13.29
CA ASN A 232 -15.30 -19.50 -12.01
C ASN A 232 -15.41 -18.06 -11.51
N GLU A 233 -16.62 -17.60 -11.21
CA GLU A 233 -16.84 -16.29 -10.59
C GLU A 233 -17.39 -16.48 -9.17
N PHE A 234 -16.61 -16.05 -8.20
CA PHE A 234 -17.02 -15.97 -6.80
C PHE A 234 -17.38 -14.52 -6.44
N THR A 235 -18.54 -14.34 -5.82
CA THR A 235 -18.96 -13.08 -5.23
C THR A 235 -19.13 -13.24 -3.73
N TYR A 236 -18.43 -12.39 -2.98
CA TYR A 236 -18.49 -12.28 -1.52
C TYR A 236 -19.18 -10.98 -1.18
N THR A 237 -20.15 -11.00 -0.28
CA THR A 237 -20.83 -9.79 0.19
C THR A 237 -20.96 -9.82 1.70
N LEU A 238 -20.55 -8.72 2.33
CA LEU A 238 -20.52 -8.58 3.78
C LEU A 238 -21.12 -7.21 4.16
N ASP A 239 -22.12 -7.22 5.03
CA ASP A 239 -22.66 -6.03 5.69
C ASP A 239 -22.57 -6.26 7.19
N TYR A 240 -21.96 -5.32 7.92
CA TYR A 240 -21.80 -5.43 9.36
C TYR A 240 -21.66 -4.06 10.02
N SER A 241 -21.94 -3.98 11.32
CA SER A 241 -21.55 -2.85 12.14
C SER A 241 -20.30 -3.22 12.94
N TYR A 242 -19.32 -2.32 12.98
CA TYR A 242 -18.12 -2.45 13.81
C TYR A 242 -18.10 -1.36 14.89
N THR A 243 -17.88 -1.74 16.14
CA THR A 243 -17.66 -0.79 17.23
C THR A 243 -16.16 -0.66 17.50
N ALA A 244 -15.59 0.51 17.22
CA ALA A 244 -14.19 0.77 17.48
C ALA A 244 -13.91 0.97 18.99
N ALA A 245 -12.64 1.04 19.36
CA ALA A 245 -12.21 1.16 20.76
C ALA A 245 -12.72 2.44 21.46
N ASP A 246 -13.02 3.49 20.70
CA ASP A 246 -13.59 4.76 21.17
C ASP A 246 -15.14 4.72 21.32
N ALA A 247 -15.75 3.55 21.10
CA ALA A 247 -17.18 3.29 21.07
C ALA A 247 -17.94 3.92 19.87
N THR A 248 -17.23 4.42 18.86
CA THR A 248 -17.84 4.83 17.59
C THR A 248 -18.27 3.59 16.81
N VAL A 249 -19.48 3.64 16.24
CA VAL A 249 -20.05 2.54 15.46
C VAL A 249 -19.99 2.88 13.97
N TYR A 250 -19.29 2.05 13.21
CA TYR A 250 -19.11 2.19 11.77
C TYR A 250 -19.98 1.16 11.04
N PRO A 251 -20.94 1.59 10.20
CA PRO A 251 -21.62 0.69 9.27
C PRO A 251 -20.66 0.37 8.11
N MET A 252 -20.32 -0.90 7.95
CA MET A 252 -19.34 -1.38 6.99
C MET A 252 -20.04 -2.20 5.91
N TYR A 253 -19.72 -1.88 4.65
CA TYR A 253 -20.08 -2.68 3.48
C TYR A 253 -18.82 -3.18 2.80
N MET A 254 -18.85 -4.42 2.33
CA MET A 254 -17.82 -4.97 1.46
C MET A 254 -18.41 -5.87 0.39
N LYS A 255 -17.78 -5.83 -0.80
CA LYS A 255 -18.04 -6.78 -1.88
C LYS A 255 -16.77 -7.13 -2.62
N VAL A 256 -16.56 -8.43 -2.84
CA VAL A 256 -15.51 -8.94 -3.73
C VAL A 256 -16.17 -9.70 -4.87
N THR A 257 -15.74 -9.46 -6.10
CA THR A 257 -16.00 -10.32 -7.24
C THR A 257 -14.66 -10.81 -7.77
N HIS A 258 -14.45 -12.12 -7.78
CA HIS A 258 -13.22 -12.77 -8.17
C HIS A 258 -13.52 -13.76 -9.31
N ARG A 259 -12.79 -13.63 -10.42
CA ARG A 259 -12.84 -14.54 -11.56
C ARG A 259 -11.49 -15.22 -11.73
N SER A 260 -11.51 -16.54 -11.86
CA SER A 260 -10.32 -17.35 -12.08
C SER A 260 -10.54 -18.29 -13.28
N ASP A 261 -9.45 -18.63 -13.94
CA ASP A 261 -9.43 -19.75 -14.88
C ASP A 261 -8.70 -20.97 -14.30
N SER A 262 -8.67 -22.06 -15.07
CA SER A 262 -8.03 -23.31 -14.65
C SER A 262 -6.49 -23.27 -14.73
N GLY A 263 -5.91 -22.17 -15.19
CA GLY A 263 -4.47 -21.96 -15.35
C GLY A 263 -3.80 -21.25 -14.16
N GLY A 264 -4.59 -20.82 -13.16
CA GLY A 264 -4.11 -20.05 -12.01
C GLY A 264 -4.05 -18.53 -12.26
N ASP A 265 -4.48 -18.09 -13.45
CA ASP A 265 -4.70 -16.69 -13.76
C ASP A 265 -6.04 -16.24 -13.17
N TYR A 266 -6.07 -15.02 -12.67
CA TYR A 266 -7.28 -14.48 -12.08
C TYR A 266 -7.37 -12.98 -12.24
N THR A 267 -8.59 -12.48 -12.15
CA THR A 267 -8.90 -11.06 -12.02
C THR A 267 -9.99 -10.86 -10.99
N GLY A 268 -9.97 -9.75 -10.29
CA GLY A 268 -11.02 -9.45 -9.35
C GLY A 268 -11.14 -7.99 -9.06
N LYS A 269 -12.27 -7.65 -8.44
CA LYS A 269 -12.52 -6.34 -7.87
C LYS A 269 -13.04 -6.47 -6.47
N PHE A 270 -12.54 -5.61 -5.62
CA PHE A 270 -12.98 -5.42 -4.26
C PHE A 270 -13.54 -4.01 -4.11
N GLN A 271 -14.60 -3.85 -3.33
CA GLN A 271 -15.19 -2.58 -2.90
C GLN A 271 -15.46 -2.64 -1.40
N TYR A 272 -15.27 -1.50 -0.74
CA TYR A 272 -15.75 -1.27 0.61
C TYR A 272 -16.25 0.15 0.77
N SER A 273 -17.19 0.32 1.69
CA SER A 273 -17.58 1.64 2.15
C SER A 273 -17.96 1.63 3.62
N PHE A 274 -17.76 2.76 4.28
CA PHE A 274 -18.28 3.00 5.62
C PHE A 274 -18.55 4.48 5.85
N ASP A 275 -19.54 4.75 6.70
CA ASP A 275 -19.86 6.12 7.09
C ASP A 275 -19.05 6.54 8.31
N MET A 276 -18.62 7.80 8.32
CA MET A 276 -17.95 8.43 9.45
C MET A 276 -18.37 9.88 9.57
N ASP A 277 -18.43 10.39 10.79
CA ASP A 277 -18.68 11.80 11.08
C ASP A 277 -17.38 12.44 11.57
N THR A 278 -16.89 13.48 10.86
CA THR A 278 -15.63 14.16 11.17
C THR A 278 -15.86 15.62 11.61
N ASP A 279 -14.82 16.28 12.11
CA ASP A 279 -14.81 17.72 12.42
C ASP A 279 -13.92 18.53 11.46
N ALA A 280 -13.29 17.87 10.50
CA ALA A 280 -12.38 18.45 9.53
C ALA A 280 -12.62 17.86 8.13
N GLY A 281 -12.45 18.69 7.09
CA GLY A 281 -12.65 18.32 5.70
C GLY A 281 -13.30 19.45 4.89
N ASN A 282 -13.50 19.19 3.61
CA ASN A 282 -14.05 20.11 2.63
C ASN A 282 -15.55 19.87 2.38
N CYS A 283 -16.13 18.82 2.98
CA CYS A 283 -17.55 18.52 2.88
C CYS A 283 -18.43 19.44 3.75
N PRO A 284 -19.74 19.60 3.42
CA PRO A 284 -20.63 20.47 4.18
C PRO A 284 -20.84 20.03 5.64
N VAL A 285 -20.89 21.01 6.54
CA VAL A 285 -21.22 20.80 7.95
C VAL A 285 -22.73 20.58 8.11
N VAL A 286 -23.12 19.47 8.73
CA VAL A 286 -24.50 19.12 9.09
C VAL A 286 -24.58 18.93 10.61
N SER A 287 -25.39 19.76 11.28
CA SER A 287 -25.63 19.66 12.73
C SER A 287 -24.35 19.69 13.60
N GLY A 288 -23.28 20.33 13.13
CA GLY A 288 -22.02 20.49 13.87
C GLY A 288 -20.98 19.41 13.61
N VAL A 289 -21.24 18.45 12.71
CA VAL A 289 -20.28 17.46 12.20
C VAL A 289 -20.21 17.53 10.68
N ILE A 290 -19.20 16.90 10.08
CA ILE A 290 -19.04 16.72 8.64
C ILE A 290 -19.28 15.24 8.35
N PRO A 291 -20.50 14.85 7.92
CA PRO A 291 -20.79 13.47 7.56
C PRO A 291 -20.06 13.10 6.27
N GLN A 292 -19.47 11.91 6.22
CA GLN A 292 -18.73 11.39 5.09
C GLN A 292 -18.95 9.90 4.90
N THR A 293 -18.92 9.45 3.65
CA THR A 293 -18.73 8.04 3.31
C THR A 293 -17.32 7.85 2.78
N VAL A 294 -16.53 7.05 3.47
CA VAL A 294 -15.28 6.50 2.95
C VAL A 294 -15.65 5.40 1.96
N ALA A 295 -15.20 5.50 0.72
CA ALA A 295 -15.36 4.43 -0.26
C ALA A 295 -14.01 4.09 -0.91
N GLY A 296 -13.70 2.81 -1.01
CA GLY A 296 -12.51 2.34 -1.70
C GLY A 296 -12.76 1.11 -2.53
N SER A 297 -11.88 0.90 -3.50
CA SER A 297 -11.93 -0.22 -4.41
C SER A 297 -10.55 -0.68 -4.84
N VAL A 298 -10.36 -1.97 -5.07
CA VAL A 298 -9.14 -2.53 -5.66
C VAL A 298 -9.53 -3.38 -6.85
N LEU A 299 -9.07 -3.00 -8.04
CA LEU A 299 -9.06 -3.87 -9.21
C LEU A 299 -7.71 -4.58 -9.27
N TYR A 300 -7.72 -5.88 -9.51
CA TYR A 300 -6.50 -6.68 -9.57
C TYR A 300 -6.56 -7.72 -10.69
N ALA A 301 -5.39 -8.08 -11.21
CA ALA A 301 -5.23 -9.21 -12.09
C ALA A 301 -3.85 -9.86 -11.88
N ARG A 302 -3.81 -11.18 -12.10
CA ARG A 302 -2.61 -11.98 -12.21
C ARG A 302 -2.64 -12.67 -13.57
N THR A 303 -1.54 -12.57 -14.31
CA THR A 303 -1.34 -13.28 -15.58
C THR A 303 0.04 -13.91 -15.58
N GLY A 304 0.09 -15.24 -15.44
CA GLY A 304 1.30 -15.96 -15.10
C GLY A 304 1.84 -15.50 -13.74
N THR A 305 3.01 -14.87 -13.75
CA THR A 305 3.67 -14.31 -12.57
C THR A 305 3.52 -12.80 -12.46
N ASP A 306 2.84 -12.15 -13.41
CA ASP A 306 2.73 -10.70 -13.42
C ASP A 306 1.43 -10.25 -12.75
N PHE A 307 1.55 -9.29 -11.84
CA PHE A 307 0.45 -8.63 -11.17
C PHE A 307 0.19 -7.25 -11.74
N ALA A 308 -1.08 -6.90 -11.82
CA ALA A 308 -1.53 -5.53 -12.05
C ALA A 308 -2.59 -5.14 -11.02
N ILE A 309 -2.49 -3.92 -10.48
CA ILE A 309 -3.36 -3.39 -9.42
C ILE A 309 -3.80 -1.97 -9.77
N ASP A 310 -5.07 -1.64 -9.52
CA ASP A 310 -5.60 -0.26 -9.47
C ASP A 310 -6.47 -0.14 -8.21
N ALA A 311 -5.86 0.41 -7.16
CA ALA A 311 -6.50 0.68 -5.89
C ALA A 311 -6.89 2.16 -5.82
N ARG A 312 -8.11 2.44 -5.39
CA ARG A 312 -8.68 3.79 -5.29
C ARG A 312 -9.39 3.97 -3.97
N TYR A 313 -9.33 5.17 -3.42
CA TYR A 313 -10.05 5.54 -2.20
C TYR A 313 -10.41 7.02 -2.24
N ALA A 314 -11.64 7.36 -1.85
CA ALA A 314 -12.07 8.73 -1.68
C ALA A 314 -13.06 8.93 -0.52
N ASN A 315 -13.12 10.17 -0.04
CA ASN A 315 -14.05 10.64 0.98
C ASN A 315 -15.21 11.41 0.33
N PHE A 316 -16.38 10.78 0.32
CA PHE A 316 -17.63 11.30 -0.24
C PHE A 316 -18.39 12.13 0.77
N CYS A 317 -19.05 13.20 0.33
CA CYS A 317 -19.80 14.06 1.23
C CYS A 317 -21.16 13.46 1.61
N GLY A 318 -21.46 13.45 2.90
CA GLY A 318 -22.67 12.84 3.44
C GLY A 318 -22.50 11.34 3.72
N ASN A 319 -23.45 10.78 4.47
CA ASN A 319 -23.49 9.35 4.81
C ASN A 319 -24.33 8.59 3.75
N GLY A 320 -23.93 7.36 3.44
CA GLY A 320 -24.56 6.52 2.42
C GLY A 320 -24.27 6.92 0.97
N ALA A 321 -23.22 7.70 0.69
CA ALA A 321 -22.81 7.97 -0.68
C ALA A 321 -22.32 6.69 -1.35
N THR A 322 -22.60 6.53 -2.65
CA THR A 322 -22.22 5.29 -3.37
C THR A 322 -20.80 5.38 -3.92
N GLY A 323 -20.47 6.42 -4.69
CA GLY A 323 -19.11 6.67 -5.16
C GLY A 323 -18.54 5.63 -6.15
N PHE A 324 -19.33 4.64 -6.58
CA PHE A 324 -18.87 3.51 -7.40
C PHE A 324 -19.48 3.51 -8.81
N VAL A 325 -18.62 3.34 -9.81
CA VAL A 325 -19.02 3.05 -11.20
C VAL A 325 -18.40 1.72 -11.64
N SER A 326 -19.24 0.78 -12.06
CA SER A 326 -18.83 -0.59 -12.42
C SER A 326 -18.00 -1.29 -11.34
N GLY A 327 -18.22 -0.90 -10.08
CA GLY A 327 -17.55 -1.46 -8.92
C GLY A 327 -16.17 -0.89 -8.61
N LEU A 328 -15.84 0.29 -9.13
CA LEU A 328 -14.62 1.03 -8.79
C LEU A 328 -14.99 2.44 -8.33
N VAL A 329 -14.21 3.00 -7.42
CA VAL A 329 -14.38 4.41 -7.03
C VAL A 329 -14.20 5.28 -8.28
N ASP A 330 -15.18 6.16 -8.52
CA ASP A 330 -15.18 7.04 -9.69
C ASP A 330 -14.44 8.35 -9.40
N PRO A 331 -13.28 8.61 -10.05
CA PRO A 331 -12.58 9.88 -9.89
C PRO A 331 -13.38 11.09 -10.41
N SER A 332 -14.37 10.87 -11.26
CA SER A 332 -15.21 11.94 -11.84
C SER A 332 -16.35 12.37 -10.92
N ASP A 333 -16.64 11.59 -9.87
CA ASP A 333 -17.76 11.80 -8.96
C ASP A 333 -17.47 12.88 -7.92
N LYS A 334 -17.10 14.08 -8.39
CA LYS A 334 -16.66 15.21 -7.58
C LYS A 334 -17.83 15.95 -6.94
N TYR A 335 -17.65 16.39 -5.70
CA TYR A 335 -18.63 17.18 -4.99
C TYR A 335 -18.99 18.47 -5.75
N ASN A 336 -20.28 18.69 -5.91
CA ASN A 336 -20.87 19.95 -6.33
C ASN A 336 -22.16 20.20 -5.58
N ALA A 337 -22.24 21.30 -4.83
CA ALA A 337 -23.38 21.62 -3.98
C ALA A 337 -24.75 21.64 -4.69
N SER A 338 -24.78 21.83 -6.01
CA SER A 338 -26.02 21.91 -6.80
C SER A 338 -26.29 20.68 -7.64
N THR A 339 -25.27 20.07 -8.24
CA THR A 339 -25.44 18.98 -9.22
C THR A 339 -24.98 17.61 -8.74
N ASN A 340 -24.14 17.56 -7.70
CA ASN A 340 -23.57 16.33 -7.17
C ASN A 340 -23.22 16.46 -5.67
N PRO A 341 -24.22 16.63 -4.79
CA PRO A 341 -24.00 16.97 -3.39
C PRO A 341 -23.41 15.83 -2.55
N ASP A 342 -23.37 14.61 -3.10
CA ASP A 342 -22.82 13.40 -2.49
C ASP A 342 -21.49 12.95 -3.11
N GLY A 343 -20.96 13.71 -4.08
CA GLY A 343 -19.63 13.45 -4.65
C GLY A 343 -18.50 13.61 -3.64
N TRP A 344 -17.30 13.16 -4.00
CA TRP A 344 -16.10 13.32 -3.19
C TRP A 344 -15.67 14.78 -3.12
N GLY A 345 -15.57 15.28 -1.90
CA GLY A 345 -15.16 16.65 -1.59
C GLY A 345 -13.77 16.72 -0.97
N ASP A 346 -13.28 15.62 -0.40
CA ASP A 346 -11.99 15.53 0.26
C ASP A 346 -11.00 14.69 -0.57
N ASN A 347 -10.06 14.01 0.06
CA ASN A 347 -8.97 13.37 -0.66
C ASN A 347 -9.48 12.31 -1.64
N PHE A 348 -8.96 12.34 -2.87
CA PHE A 348 -9.00 11.21 -3.79
C PHE A 348 -7.59 10.65 -3.91
N ASN A 349 -7.43 9.35 -3.67
CA ASN A 349 -6.15 8.65 -3.71
C ASN A 349 -6.24 7.47 -4.68
N ARG A 350 -5.16 7.25 -5.44
CA ARG A 350 -5.05 6.14 -6.37
C ARG A 350 -3.64 5.58 -6.41
N PHE A 351 -3.56 4.27 -6.26
CA PHE A 351 -2.34 3.49 -6.42
C PHE A 351 -2.49 2.53 -7.60
N VAL A 352 -1.59 2.62 -8.56
CA VAL A 352 -1.53 1.73 -9.71
C VAL A 352 -0.17 1.06 -9.74
N ALA A 353 -0.14 -0.24 -9.96
CA ALA A 353 1.11 -1.00 -9.99
C ALA A 353 1.06 -2.10 -11.05
N GLY A 354 2.22 -2.37 -11.65
CA GLY A 354 2.48 -3.55 -12.46
C GLY A 354 3.81 -4.16 -12.04
N PHE A 355 3.83 -5.40 -11.54
CA PHE A 355 5.03 -6.00 -10.96
C PHE A 355 5.06 -7.52 -11.07
N GLU A 356 6.25 -8.11 -10.97
CA GLU A 356 6.43 -9.56 -10.94
C GLU A 356 6.26 -10.11 -9.51
N GLU A 357 5.47 -11.17 -9.37
CA GLU A 357 5.00 -11.77 -8.11
C GLU A 357 6.12 -12.14 -7.13
N SER A 358 7.22 -12.71 -7.62
CA SER A 358 8.27 -13.26 -6.74
C SER A 358 9.32 -12.24 -6.33
N THR A 359 9.55 -11.22 -7.16
CA THR A 359 10.63 -10.24 -6.99
C THR A 359 10.12 -8.84 -6.67
N PHE A 360 8.86 -8.54 -6.92
CA PHE A 360 8.28 -7.19 -6.79
C PHE A 360 8.99 -6.15 -7.66
N LEU A 361 9.63 -6.59 -8.74
CA LEU A 361 10.21 -5.69 -9.73
C LEU A 361 9.09 -5.19 -10.64
N GLY A 362 9.09 -3.90 -10.91
CA GLY A 362 8.02 -3.29 -11.67
C GLY A 362 7.88 -1.80 -11.42
N ASP A 363 6.75 -1.27 -11.90
CA ASP A 363 6.42 0.14 -11.89
C ASP A 363 5.25 0.41 -10.97
N TYR A 364 5.37 1.49 -10.20
CA TYR A 364 4.45 1.85 -9.12
C TYR A 364 4.13 3.34 -9.20
N THR A 365 2.85 3.66 -9.15
CA THR A 365 2.37 5.03 -9.13
C THR A 365 1.44 5.22 -7.95
N TYR A 366 1.72 6.21 -7.12
CA TYR A 366 0.78 6.74 -6.15
C TYR A 366 0.43 8.17 -6.53
N SER A 367 -0.86 8.45 -6.68
CA SER A 367 -1.37 9.78 -6.98
C SER A 367 -2.47 10.18 -6.00
N TRP A 368 -2.51 11.47 -5.64
CA TRP A 368 -3.57 11.99 -4.79
C TRP A 368 -3.96 13.42 -5.15
N GLN A 369 -5.21 13.76 -4.92
CA GLN A 369 -5.77 15.10 -5.07
C GLN A 369 -6.44 15.51 -3.76
N ALA A 370 -6.16 16.72 -3.27
CA ALA A 370 -6.44 17.14 -1.89
C ALA A 370 -7.91 17.55 -1.61
N GLY A 371 -8.77 17.55 -2.62
CA GLY A 371 -10.21 17.79 -2.46
C GLY A 371 -10.78 18.91 -3.32
N LEU A 372 -11.87 19.50 -2.84
CA LEU A 372 -12.68 20.48 -3.53
C LEU A 372 -11.88 21.73 -3.91
N GLY A 373 -11.84 22.06 -5.19
CA GLY A 373 -11.11 23.22 -5.72
C GLY A 373 -9.68 22.92 -6.15
N ASP A 374 -9.15 21.74 -5.85
CA ASP A 374 -7.94 21.21 -6.45
C ASP A 374 -8.24 20.66 -7.86
N ASN A 375 -7.34 20.88 -8.80
CA ASN A 375 -7.46 20.51 -10.22
C ASN A 375 -6.26 19.71 -10.74
N ASN A 376 -5.33 19.31 -9.86
CA ASN A 376 -4.16 18.53 -10.23
C ASN A 376 -3.89 17.41 -9.22
N THR A 377 -3.56 16.23 -9.71
CA THR A 377 -3.01 15.19 -8.85
C THR A 377 -1.56 15.49 -8.52
N ARG A 378 -1.14 15.24 -7.29
CA ARG A 378 0.28 15.05 -6.94
C ARG A 378 0.63 13.60 -7.24
N VAL A 379 1.70 13.37 -7.99
CA VAL A 379 2.03 12.05 -8.56
C VAL A 379 3.44 11.67 -8.12
N LEU A 380 3.55 10.51 -7.48
CA LEU A 380 4.79 9.86 -7.09
C LEU A 380 4.93 8.56 -7.89
N ASN A 381 5.90 8.53 -8.79
CA ASN A 381 6.20 7.39 -9.65
C ASN A 381 7.51 6.76 -9.23
N ILE A 382 7.55 5.43 -9.16
CA ILE A 382 8.73 4.66 -8.75
C ILE A 382 8.84 3.42 -9.63
N ALA A 383 10.00 3.25 -10.27
CA ALA A 383 10.40 1.98 -10.89
C ALA A 383 11.34 1.25 -9.93
N VAL A 384 11.07 -0.02 -9.65
CA VAL A 384 11.94 -0.89 -8.84
C VAL A 384 12.58 -1.92 -9.76
N THR A 385 13.91 -1.95 -9.74
CA THR A 385 14.72 -2.84 -10.59
C THR A 385 15.72 -3.61 -9.75
N GLN A 386 16.32 -4.64 -10.35
CA GLN A 386 17.40 -5.40 -9.75
C GLN A 386 18.57 -5.43 -10.72
N ASP A 387 19.78 -5.16 -10.21
CA ASP A 387 20.98 -5.28 -11.01
C ASP A 387 21.43 -6.75 -11.18
N SER A 388 22.42 -7.00 -12.02
CA SER A 388 22.95 -8.35 -12.25
C SER A 388 23.60 -9.01 -11.02
N GLY A 389 23.89 -8.22 -9.97
CA GLY A 389 24.41 -8.68 -8.70
C GLY A 389 23.32 -9.08 -7.70
N GLY A 390 22.05 -8.87 -8.04
CA GLY A 390 20.90 -9.13 -7.17
C GLY A 390 20.56 -7.96 -6.25
N THR A 391 21.20 -6.80 -6.42
CA THR A 391 20.93 -5.61 -5.61
C THR A 391 19.73 -4.86 -6.16
N TYR A 392 18.75 -4.60 -5.29
CA TYR A 392 17.57 -3.83 -5.63
C TYR A 392 17.92 -2.34 -5.71
N ALA A 393 17.40 -1.69 -6.74
CA ALA A 393 17.53 -0.27 -6.99
C ALA A 393 16.16 0.32 -7.33
N GLY A 394 16.05 1.64 -7.22
CA GLY A 394 14.83 2.34 -7.61
C GLY A 394 15.13 3.67 -8.28
N GLU A 395 14.22 4.08 -9.15
CA GLU A 395 14.19 5.43 -9.69
C GLU A 395 12.84 6.03 -9.31
N SER A 396 12.86 7.18 -8.64
CA SER A 396 11.66 7.89 -8.22
C SER A 396 11.54 9.25 -8.88
N TRP A 397 10.33 9.58 -9.30
CA TRP A 397 9.95 10.86 -9.85
C TRP A 397 8.74 11.42 -9.12
N PHE A 398 8.72 12.74 -8.92
CA PHE A 398 7.58 13.45 -8.36
C PHE A 398 7.24 14.70 -9.17
N GLY A 399 5.94 14.93 -9.33
CA GLY A 399 5.40 16.15 -9.91
C GLY A 399 3.88 16.17 -9.88
N TYR A 400 3.29 16.98 -10.75
CA TYR A 400 1.85 17.20 -10.83
C TYR A 400 1.31 16.62 -12.13
N GLY A 401 0.20 15.92 -12.01
CA GLY A 401 -0.56 15.35 -13.11
C GLY A 401 -1.88 16.07 -13.33
N ALA A 402 -2.62 15.62 -14.33
CA ALA A 402 -3.96 16.12 -14.60
C ALA A 402 -4.91 15.91 -13.41
N ASP A 403 -6.07 16.55 -13.49
CA ASP A 403 -7.20 16.30 -12.59
C ASP A 403 -7.48 14.81 -12.43
N ALA A 404 -7.83 14.34 -11.22
CA ALA A 404 -8.07 12.91 -10.97
C ALA A 404 -9.05 12.27 -11.98
N ALA A 405 -10.06 13.03 -12.44
CA ALA A 405 -11.06 12.54 -13.41
C ALA A 405 -10.49 12.26 -14.82
N SER A 406 -9.37 12.90 -15.18
CA SER A 406 -8.72 12.74 -16.49
C SER A 406 -7.27 12.24 -16.40
N SER A 407 -6.78 11.96 -15.19
CA SER A 407 -5.41 11.51 -14.95
C SER A 407 -5.19 10.08 -15.45
N ASP A 408 -4.12 9.91 -16.20
CA ASP A 408 -3.52 8.61 -16.56
C ASP A 408 -2.43 8.18 -15.56
N ASN A 409 -2.33 8.90 -14.43
CA ASN A 409 -1.31 8.76 -13.41
C ASN A 409 0.12 9.10 -13.86
N SER A 410 0.27 9.81 -14.99
CA SER A 410 1.55 10.38 -15.40
C SER A 410 1.80 11.74 -14.74
N ILE A 411 3.08 12.12 -14.65
CA ILE A 411 3.50 13.47 -14.32
C ILE A 411 3.39 14.32 -15.61
N GLY A 412 2.60 15.39 -15.56
CA GLY A 412 2.47 16.36 -16.65
C GLY A 412 3.46 17.52 -16.56
N GLY A 413 4.10 17.70 -15.41
CA GLY A 413 5.13 18.70 -15.15
C GLY A 413 5.24 19.03 -13.68
N PHE A 414 5.94 20.11 -13.35
CA PHE A 414 6.14 20.53 -11.96
C PHE A 414 5.49 21.90 -11.70
N ILE A 415 4.87 22.07 -10.54
CA ILE A 415 4.27 23.35 -10.11
C ILE A 415 5.10 23.87 -8.95
N CYS A 416 5.88 24.91 -9.21
CA CYS A 416 6.86 25.42 -8.25
C CYS A 416 6.25 26.32 -7.17
N ASN A 417 5.12 26.97 -7.46
CA ASN A 417 4.44 27.85 -6.49
C ASN A 417 2.94 27.60 -6.54
N TRP A 418 2.49 26.54 -5.88
CA TRP A 418 1.09 26.11 -5.86
C TRP A 418 0.19 26.99 -4.97
N ALA A 419 0.67 27.36 -3.78
CA ALA A 419 -0.12 28.05 -2.75
C ALA A 419 0.51 29.32 -2.19
N GLY A 420 1.70 29.70 -2.67
CA GLY A 420 2.37 30.92 -2.22
C GLY A 420 1.80 32.21 -2.82
N PRO A 421 2.37 33.37 -2.45
CA PRO A 421 2.08 34.65 -3.09
C PRO A 421 2.24 34.57 -4.60
N GLY A 422 1.26 35.09 -5.36
CA GLY A 422 1.31 35.07 -6.82
C GLY A 422 1.30 33.65 -7.44
N ASN A 423 0.77 32.66 -6.72
CA ASN A 423 0.76 31.26 -7.18
C ASN A 423 0.27 31.07 -8.61
N SER A 424 0.76 29.98 -9.19
CA SER A 424 0.43 29.53 -10.53
C SER A 424 0.33 28.02 -10.52
N HIS A 425 -0.73 27.47 -11.13
CA HIS A 425 -0.88 26.03 -11.36
C HIS A 425 -0.43 25.63 -12.77
N ALA A 426 0.31 26.50 -13.45
CA ALA A 426 0.93 26.18 -14.73
C ALA A 426 2.13 25.26 -14.51
N TYR A 427 2.25 24.23 -15.35
CA TYR A 427 3.40 23.35 -15.34
C TYR A 427 4.65 24.06 -15.86
N ALA A 428 5.75 23.90 -15.14
CA ALA A 428 7.07 23.91 -15.72
C ALA A 428 7.38 22.53 -16.31
N ASP A 429 8.13 22.47 -17.42
CA ASP A 429 8.61 21.23 -18.04
C ASP A 429 9.75 20.60 -17.21
N LYS A 430 9.48 20.36 -15.93
CA LYS A 430 10.40 19.91 -14.90
C LYS A 430 9.81 18.76 -14.10
N VAL A 431 10.67 18.06 -13.37
CA VAL A 431 10.30 16.97 -12.46
C VAL A 431 11.33 16.84 -11.35
N GLN A 432 10.90 16.47 -10.15
CA GLN A 432 11.80 16.06 -9.08
C GLN A 432 12.24 14.62 -9.28
N TYR A 433 13.50 14.29 -8.96
CA TYR A 433 14.03 12.93 -9.14
C TYR A 433 14.94 12.50 -8.00
N GLN A 434 14.79 11.24 -7.58
CA GLN A 434 15.68 10.58 -6.63
C GLN A 434 15.97 9.15 -7.08
N SER A 435 17.26 8.76 -7.17
CA SER A 435 17.62 7.35 -7.37
C SER A 435 17.94 6.68 -6.05
N LEU A 436 17.60 5.40 -5.95
CA LEU A 436 17.58 4.62 -4.73
C LEU A 436 18.44 3.36 -4.88
N LEU A 437 19.10 2.96 -3.79
CA LEU A 437 19.77 1.67 -3.68
C LEU A 437 19.40 1.02 -2.36
N GLN A 438 19.03 -0.26 -2.40
CA GLN A 438 18.72 -0.99 -1.18
C GLN A 438 20.00 -1.42 -0.45
N ASP A 439 20.12 -1.04 0.82
CA ASP A 439 21.16 -1.56 1.68
C ASP A 439 20.88 -3.03 2.02
N ALA A 440 21.84 -3.91 1.75
CA ALA A 440 21.66 -5.36 1.88
C ALA A 440 21.54 -5.85 3.34
N ALA A 441 21.94 -5.04 4.33
CA ALA A 441 21.90 -5.43 5.74
C ALA A 441 20.60 -4.99 6.42
N THR A 442 20.12 -3.79 6.10
CA THR A 442 18.94 -3.17 6.69
C THR A 442 17.69 -3.32 5.83
N LEU A 443 17.86 -3.63 4.54
CA LEU A 443 16.81 -3.69 3.51
C LEU A 443 16.10 -2.36 3.25
N ILE A 444 16.71 -1.25 3.69
CA ILE A 444 16.21 0.12 3.50
C ILE A 444 16.73 0.67 2.17
N PHE A 445 15.88 1.39 1.44
CA PHE A 445 16.29 2.13 0.23
C PHE A 445 16.90 3.48 0.62
N GLU A 446 18.19 3.66 0.33
CA GLU A 446 18.95 4.88 0.59
C GLU A 446 19.11 5.70 -0.70
N PRO A 447 19.19 7.05 -0.60
CA PRO A 447 19.33 7.89 -1.77
C PRO A 447 20.76 7.81 -2.35
N VAL A 448 20.86 7.83 -3.69
CA VAL A 448 22.13 7.84 -4.42
C VAL A 448 22.32 9.14 -5.21
N THR A 449 21.26 9.65 -5.84
CA THR A 449 21.27 10.90 -6.61
C THR A 449 19.99 11.66 -6.33
N ASN A 450 20.10 12.99 -6.15
CA ASN A 450 18.98 13.86 -5.79
C ASN A 450 18.91 15.07 -6.73
N ASN A 451 17.74 15.27 -7.34
CA ASN A 451 17.36 16.42 -8.15
C ASN A 451 16.05 16.99 -7.59
N LEU A 452 16.14 17.53 -6.37
CA LEU A 452 14.98 17.92 -5.55
C LEU A 452 14.92 19.43 -5.25
N LEU A 453 16.04 20.12 -5.45
CA LEU A 453 16.25 21.51 -5.05
C LEU A 453 15.60 22.46 -6.04
N TYR A 454 14.71 23.31 -5.54
CA TYR A 454 14.10 24.41 -6.29
C TYR A 454 13.59 25.48 -5.31
N ALA A 455 13.41 26.71 -5.80
CA ALA A 455 12.83 27.79 -5.01
C ALA A 455 11.32 27.78 -5.22
N PRO A 456 10.48 27.89 -4.17
CA PRO A 456 9.03 27.86 -4.31
C PRO A 456 8.42 29.15 -4.90
N ALA A 457 9.01 29.63 -6.00
CA ALA A 457 8.57 30.72 -6.84
C ALA A 457 8.04 30.17 -8.18
N VAL A 458 7.26 30.96 -8.92
CA VAL A 458 6.68 30.58 -10.23
C VAL A 458 7.77 30.18 -11.23
N SER A 459 8.96 30.77 -11.14
CA SER A 459 10.11 30.45 -12.00
C SER A 459 10.90 29.20 -11.57
N CYS A 460 10.57 28.62 -10.41
CA CYS A 460 11.33 27.58 -9.72
C CYS A 460 12.73 28.01 -9.24
N ASN A 461 13.12 29.27 -9.45
CA ASN A 461 14.44 29.80 -9.13
C ASN A 461 14.32 31.03 -8.24
N ASP A 462 15.37 31.31 -7.48
CA ASP A 462 15.54 32.60 -6.80
C ASP A 462 16.44 33.52 -7.64
N GLU A 463 15.93 34.70 -7.98
CA GLU A 463 16.67 35.75 -8.69
C GLU A 463 17.23 36.83 -7.75
N GLY A 464 17.10 36.63 -6.43
CA GLY A 464 17.68 37.40 -5.34
C GLY A 464 16.63 38.04 -4.42
N SER A 465 17.02 38.24 -3.16
CA SER A 465 16.21 38.79 -2.04
C SER A 465 15.21 37.82 -1.37
N PHE A 466 14.91 36.68 -2.00
CA PHE A 466 14.07 35.65 -1.41
C PHE A 466 14.85 34.82 -0.40
N VAL A 467 14.25 34.58 0.77
CA VAL A 467 14.77 33.64 1.76
C VAL A 467 13.64 32.68 2.09
N TYR A 468 13.92 31.39 2.15
CA TYR A 468 12.97 30.39 2.59
C TYR A 468 13.69 29.26 3.32
N ASP A 469 12.95 28.57 4.19
CA ASP A 469 13.41 27.52 5.12
C ASP A 469 13.88 26.25 4.37
N SER A 470 15.03 26.33 3.70
CA SER A 470 15.39 25.36 2.65
C SER A 470 15.68 23.94 3.17
N ASP A 471 15.97 23.78 4.46
CA ASP A 471 16.21 22.49 5.12
C ASP A 471 15.06 22.06 6.05
N ALA A 472 13.98 22.85 6.09
CA ALA A 472 12.73 22.57 6.78
C ALA A 472 12.87 22.41 8.30
N ASP A 473 13.75 23.20 8.92
CA ASP A 473 13.98 23.21 10.36
C ASP A 473 13.10 24.23 11.12
N SER A 474 12.28 25.00 10.38
CA SER A 474 11.40 26.05 10.89
C SER A 474 12.12 27.26 11.48
N ASP A 475 13.37 27.50 11.10
CA ASP A 475 14.13 28.73 11.32
C ASP A 475 14.34 29.48 9.99
N LEU A 476 14.80 30.73 10.05
CA LEU A 476 15.29 31.50 8.90
C LEU A 476 16.66 32.15 9.19
N ALA A 477 17.36 31.68 10.23
CA ALA A 477 18.54 32.34 10.77
C ALA A 477 19.85 31.98 10.04
N ASP A 478 19.89 30.85 9.35
CA ASP A 478 21.08 30.36 8.64
C ASP A 478 20.93 30.42 7.11
N GLU A 479 19.79 30.91 6.63
CA GLU A 479 19.47 31.13 5.24
C GLU A 479 19.80 32.55 4.82
N ASN A 480 20.33 32.67 3.62
CA ASN A 480 20.91 33.90 3.14
C ASN A 480 20.35 34.26 1.77
N ALA A 481 19.72 35.43 1.67
CA ALA A 481 19.14 35.97 0.44
C ALA A 481 20.15 36.19 -0.70
N ALA A 482 21.46 36.12 -0.42
CA ALA A 482 22.52 36.18 -1.41
C ALA A 482 22.83 34.82 -2.04
N ASP A 483 22.35 33.72 -1.45
CA ASP A 483 22.52 32.37 -1.95
C ASP A 483 21.46 32.10 -3.02
N LEU A 484 21.67 32.70 -4.19
CA LEU A 484 20.82 32.53 -5.36
C LEU A 484 20.63 31.04 -5.65
N LEU A 485 19.37 30.60 -5.64
CA LEU A 485 19.04 29.22 -5.89
C LEU A 485 18.63 29.02 -7.34
N THR A 486 19.48 28.31 -8.07
CA THR A 486 19.10 27.70 -9.34
C THR A 486 18.59 26.29 -9.07
N ASN A 487 17.39 25.99 -9.53
CA ASN A 487 16.83 24.65 -9.39
C ASN A 487 17.72 23.59 -10.05
N ASN A 488 17.74 22.39 -9.47
CA ASN A 488 18.39 21.23 -10.06
C ASN A 488 17.37 20.18 -10.54
N LEU A 489 16.11 20.58 -10.73
CA LEU A 489 15.05 19.71 -11.23
C LEU A 489 15.41 19.20 -12.63
N ARG A 490 15.07 17.93 -12.90
CA ARG A 490 15.26 17.32 -14.21
C ARG A 490 14.25 17.85 -15.21
N ASP A 491 14.58 17.73 -16.49
CA ASP A 491 13.62 18.05 -17.54
C ASP A 491 12.52 16.97 -17.59
N LEU A 492 11.29 17.38 -17.87
CA LEU A 492 10.16 16.44 -17.96
C LEU A 492 10.42 15.31 -18.99
N SER A 493 11.15 15.61 -20.06
CA SER A 493 11.53 14.62 -21.07
C SER A 493 12.41 13.49 -20.55
N ASP A 494 13.19 13.73 -19.48
CA ASP A 494 13.97 12.68 -18.85
C ASP A 494 13.05 11.64 -18.23
N TYR A 495 11.99 12.08 -17.54
CA TYR A 495 10.94 11.23 -16.98
C TYR A 495 10.18 10.48 -18.09
N GLU A 496 9.72 11.18 -19.13
CA GLU A 496 8.94 10.56 -20.23
C GLU A 496 9.74 9.48 -20.97
N SER A 497 11.07 9.58 -20.98
CA SER A 497 11.96 8.60 -21.60
C SER A 497 12.30 7.41 -20.71
N ALA A 498 12.22 7.58 -19.39
CA ALA A 498 12.68 6.60 -18.40
C ALA A 498 11.54 5.83 -17.73
N PHE A 499 10.35 6.42 -17.61
CA PHE A 499 9.22 5.85 -16.90
C PHE A 499 7.95 5.86 -17.73
N THR A 500 7.17 4.80 -17.63
CA THR A 500 5.80 4.73 -18.17
C THR A 500 4.87 4.32 -17.04
N ALA A 501 3.81 5.10 -16.81
CA ALA A 501 2.84 4.76 -15.78
C ALA A 501 2.24 3.36 -16.03
N PRO A 502 2.14 2.51 -15.00
CA PRO A 502 1.58 1.18 -15.14
C PRO A 502 0.14 1.23 -15.63
N THR A 503 -0.23 0.27 -16.47
CA THR A 503 -1.60 0.17 -17.00
C THR A 503 -2.49 -0.58 -16.01
N PRO A 504 -3.62 0.00 -15.56
CA PRO A 504 -4.60 -0.71 -14.75
C PRO A 504 -5.10 -2.01 -15.41
N PRO A 505 -5.51 -3.03 -14.63
CA PRO A 505 -6.20 -4.18 -15.17
C PRO A 505 -7.48 -3.79 -15.93
N SER A 506 -7.95 -4.67 -16.81
CA SER A 506 -9.25 -4.49 -17.47
C SER A 506 -10.40 -4.74 -16.49
N ASN A 507 -11.36 -3.81 -16.39
CA ASN A 507 -12.59 -4.05 -15.64
C ASN A 507 -13.52 -4.97 -16.45
N PHE A 508 -14.15 -5.94 -15.77
CA PHE A 508 -14.83 -7.09 -16.39
C PHE A 508 -16.28 -7.29 -15.91
#